data_AF-A0AAD4XU25-F1
#
_entry.id   AF-A0AAD4XU25-F1
#
_cell.length_a   1.000
_cell.length_b   1.000
_cell.length_c   1.000
_cell.angle_alpha   90.00
_cell.angle_beta   90.00
_cell.angle_gamma   90.00
#
_symmetry.space_group_name_H-M   'P 1'
#
loop_
_entity.id
_entity.type
_entity.pdbx_description
1 polymer ?
#
loop_
_entity_poly.entity_id
_entity_poly.type
_entity_poly.pdbx_seq_one_letter_code
_entity_poly.pdbx_strand_id
1 'polypeptide(L)'
;MAKDHLDRYVFFYERFVGNQKSRLESDKGLQKTKSEDLAKLRVRYGSSEGELQVITDAWLQIIECRRVLKWSYVYGYYLPESERVKKELFGYLQGEDESGLERLHKCAEQELKSYLQENDATEGFDNFRLKLLGLTKSTQTYFENLVRALENGLSDVDSQ
;
A
#
# COMPACT_ATOMS: atom_id res chain seq x y z
N MET A 1 25.37 -23.26 -2.63
CA MET A 1 24.52 -24.02 -3.59
C MET A 1 23.17 -24.34 -2.96
N ALA A 2 22.99 -25.45 -2.21
CA ALA A 2 21.67 -25.79 -1.64
C ALA A 2 21.14 -24.78 -0.59
N LYS A 3 22.04 -24.26 0.26
CA LYS A 3 21.69 -23.23 1.25
C LYS A 3 21.25 -21.92 0.61
N ASP A 4 21.99 -21.43 -0.38
CA ASP A 4 21.68 -20.16 -1.07
C ASP A 4 20.33 -20.19 -1.80
N HIS A 5 19.97 -21.34 -2.40
CA HIS A 5 18.64 -21.52 -3.01
C HIS A 5 17.52 -21.52 -1.97
N LEU A 6 17.77 -22.11 -0.80
CA LEU A 6 16.81 -22.11 0.31
C LEU A 6 16.65 -20.70 0.89
N ASP A 7 17.74 -19.98 1.13
CA ASP A 7 17.73 -18.61 1.65
C ASP A 7 16.99 -17.66 0.69
N ARG A 8 17.22 -17.81 -0.63
CA ARG A 8 16.47 -17.07 -1.66
C ARG A 8 14.98 -17.39 -1.59
N TYR A 9 14.61 -18.68 -1.54
CA TYR A 9 13.20 -19.07 -1.44
C TYR A 9 12.53 -18.47 -0.19
N VAL A 10 13.18 -18.58 0.97
CA VAL A 10 12.67 -18.05 2.25
C VAL A 10 12.44 -16.55 2.15
N PHE A 11 13.40 -15.78 1.62
CA PHE A 11 13.28 -14.34 1.44
C PHE A 11 12.00 -13.94 0.70
N PHE A 12 11.73 -14.57 -0.45
CA PHE A 12 10.58 -14.24 -1.29
C PHE A 12 9.27 -14.79 -0.70
N TYR A 13 9.30 -16.00 -0.14
CA TYR A 13 8.14 -16.63 0.47
C TYR A 13 7.62 -15.84 1.67
N GLU A 14 8.50 -15.41 2.58
CA GLU A 14 8.14 -14.62 3.75
C GLU A 14 7.42 -13.33 3.38
N ARG A 15 7.84 -12.67 2.30
CA ARG A 15 7.24 -11.42 1.82
C ARG A 15 5.94 -11.63 1.08
N PHE A 16 5.81 -12.74 0.35
CA PHE A 16 4.55 -13.17 -0.24
C PHE A 16 3.48 -13.41 0.84
N VAL A 17 3.80 -14.21 1.85
CA VAL A 17 2.84 -14.50 2.94
C VAL A 17 2.60 -13.29 3.82
N GLY A 18 3.63 -12.47 4.05
CA GLY A 18 3.55 -11.21 4.78
C GLY A 18 2.54 -10.25 4.14
N ASN A 19 2.67 -10.00 2.83
CA ASN A 19 1.72 -9.15 2.11
C ASN A 19 0.31 -9.74 2.06
N GLN A 20 0.16 -11.06 1.96
CA GLN A 20 -1.16 -11.70 2.06
C GLN A 20 -1.80 -11.47 3.43
N LYS A 21 -1.02 -11.63 4.51
CA LYS A 21 -1.49 -11.40 5.87
C LYS A 21 -1.90 -9.94 6.07
N SER A 22 -1.03 -9.00 5.72
CA SER A 22 -1.31 -7.57 5.85
C SER A 22 -2.51 -7.14 5.01
N ARG A 23 -2.72 -7.72 3.82
CA ARG A 23 -3.93 -7.49 3.02
C ARG A 23 -5.21 -7.88 3.76
N LEU A 24 -5.23 -9.04 4.42
CA LEU A 24 -6.38 -9.49 5.20
C LEU A 24 -6.62 -8.62 6.44
N GLU A 25 -5.56 -8.10 7.05
CA GLU A 25 -5.65 -7.14 8.15
C GLU A 25 -6.23 -5.80 7.66
N SER A 26 -5.79 -5.29 6.51
CA SER A 26 -6.36 -4.08 5.90
C SER A 26 -7.82 -4.26 5.49
N ASP A 27 -8.24 -5.44 5.03
CA ASP A 27 -9.65 -5.73 4.76
C ASP A 27 -10.50 -5.66 6.05
N LYS A 28 -10.02 -6.23 7.16
CA LYS A 28 -10.67 -6.07 8.47
C LYS A 28 -10.75 -4.60 8.90
N GLY A 29 -9.68 -3.84 8.67
CA GLY A 29 -9.64 -2.39 8.89
C GLY A 29 -10.73 -1.67 8.10
N LEU A 30 -10.84 -1.95 6.81
CA LEU A 30 -11.89 -1.41 5.93
C LEU A 30 -13.29 -1.75 6.42
N GLN A 31 -13.55 -3.01 6.79
CA GLN A 31 -14.87 -3.42 7.28
C GLN A 31 -15.25 -2.66 8.56
N LYS A 32 -14.33 -2.58 9.53
CA LYS A 32 -14.55 -1.81 10.76
C LYS A 32 -14.81 -0.33 10.45
N THR A 33 -14.02 0.26 9.55
CA THR A 33 -14.19 1.66 9.17
C THR A 33 -15.58 1.90 8.60
N LYS A 34 -16.04 1.03 7.69
CA LYS A 34 -17.39 1.12 7.10
C LYS A 34 -18.51 0.89 8.11
N SER A 35 -18.36 -0.07 9.01
CA SER A 35 -19.44 -0.43 9.95
C SER A 35 -19.57 0.54 11.13
N GLU A 36 -18.50 1.21 11.52
CA GLU A 36 -18.47 2.01 12.75
C GLU A 36 -17.85 3.40 12.57
N ASP A 37 -16.62 3.47 12.05
CA ASP A 37 -15.82 4.69 12.16
C ASP A 37 -16.38 5.83 11.30
N LEU A 38 -16.86 5.53 10.08
CA LEU A 38 -17.48 6.54 9.21
C LEU A 38 -18.71 7.20 9.85
N ALA A 39 -19.54 6.42 10.57
CA ALA A 39 -20.70 6.94 11.26
C ALA A 39 -20.30 7.90 12.40
N LYS A 40 -19.26 7.54 13.16
CA LYS A 40 -18.71 8.41 14.22
C LYS A 40 -18.18 9.73 13.66
N LEU A 41 -17.42 9.66 12.56
CA LEU A 41 -16.88 10.85 11.89
C LEU A 41 -17.98 11.75 11.35
N ARG A 42 -19.03 11.17 10.73
CA ARG A 42 -20.19 11.93 10.25
C ARG A 42 -20.89 12.68 11.38
N VAL A 43 -21.12 12.03 12.53
CA VAL A 43 -21.74 12.68 13.69
C VAL A 43 -20.85 13.78 14.27
N ARG A 44 -19.54 13.54 14.37
CA ARG A 44 -18.60 14.46 15.00
C ARG A 44 -18.28 15.69 14.14
N TYR A 45 -18.10 15.51 12.84
CA TYR A 45 -17.62 16.57 11.93
C TYR A 45 -18.70 17.10 10.97
N GLY A 46 -19.91 16.53 10.98
CA GLY A 46 -20.99 16.91 10.06
C GLY A 46 -20.67 16.62 8.59
N SER A 47 -19.65 15.82 8.30
CA SER A 47 -19.18 15.53 6.94
C SER A 47 -20.19 14.71 6.16
N SER A 48 -20.30 15.01 4.87
CA SER A 48 -21.09 14.22 3.92
C SER A 48 -20.44 12.85 3.62
N GLU A 49 -21.21 11.95 3.02
CA GLU A 49 -20.70 10.63 2.63
C GLU A 49 -19.56 10.73 1.60
N GLY A 50 -19.70 11.62 0.60
CA GLY A 50 -18.65 11.85 -0.40
C GLY A 50 -17.36 12.41 0.20
N GLU A 51 -17.48 13.22 1.25
CA GLU A 51 -16.35 13.78 1.99
C GLU A 51 -15.56 12.74 2.79
N LEU A 52 -16.21 11.66 3.22
CA LEU A 52 -15.61 10.56 3.94
C LEU A 52 -15.18 9.40 3.03
N GLN A 53 -15.63 9.39 1.77
CA GLN A 53 -15.29 8.38 0.77
C GLN A 53 -13.76 8.20 0.61
N VAL A 54 -13.00 9.28 0.74
CA VAL A 54 -11.53 9.26 0.72
C VAL A 54 -10.91 8.24 1.70
N ILE A 55 -11.55 8.01 2.86
CA ILE A 55 -11.06 7.05 3.85
C ILE A 55 -11.26 5.62 3.35
N THR A 56 -12.41 5.36 2.72
CA THR A 56 -12.70 4.07 2.08
C THR A 56 -11.75 3.82 0.90
N ASP A 57 -11.52 4.83 0.08
CA ASP A 57 -10.63 4.74 -1.09
C ASP A 57 -9.18 4.47 -0.66
N ALA A 58 -8.70 5.10 0.40
CA ALA A 58 -7.38 4.84 0.96
C ALA A 58 -7.21 3.37 1.38
N TRP A 59 -8.19 2.79 2.07
CA TRP A 59 -8.17 1.38 2.47
C TRP A 59 -8.19 0.43 1.26
N LEU A 60 -9.04 0.71 0.27
CA LEU A 60 -9.08 -0.06 -0.97
C LEU A 60 -7.74 -0.02 -1.70
N GLN A 61 -7.12 1.16 -1.79
CA GLN A 61 -5.80 1.32 -2.37
C GLN A 61 -4.75 0.51 -1.60
N ILE A 62 -4.75 0.53 -0.27
CA ILE A 62 -3.84 -0.28 0.55
C ILE A 62 -4.00 -1.78 0.24
N ILE A 63 -5.24 -2.27 0.19
CA ILE A 63 -5.54 -3.69 -0.11
C ILE A 63 -5.01 -4.09 -1.48
N GLU A 64 -5.20 -3.24 -2.48
CA GLU A 64 -4.74 -3.47 -3.85
C GLU A 64 -3.21 -3.43 -3.95
N CYS A 65 -2.56 -2.45 -3.31
CA CYS A 65 -1.09 -2.37 -3.23
C CYS A 65 -0.48 -3.62 -2.58
N ARG A 66 -1.06 -4.12 -1.48
CA ARG A 66 -0.61 -5.38 -0.86
C ARG A 66 -0.76 -6.58 -1.79
N ARG A 67 -1.82 -6.61 -2.61
CA ARG A 67 -2.00 -7.64 -3.64
C ARG A 67 -0.90 -7.57 -4.70
N VAL A 68 -0.56 -6.36 -5.17
CA VAL A 68 0.53 -6.16 -6.15
C VAL A 68 1.86 -6.57 -5.54
N LEU A 69 2.21 -6.11 -4.34
CA LEU A 69 3.47 -6.49 -3.66
C LEU A 69 3.61 -8.00 -3.49
N LYS A 70 2.54 -8.68 -3.06
CA LYS A 70 2.53 -10.14 -2.95
C LYS A 70 2.98 -10.80 -4.25
N TRP A 71 2.46 -10.37 -5.39
CA TRP A 71 2.78 -10.97 -6.68
C TRP A 71 4.09 -10.44 -7.28
N SER A 72 4.51 -9.21 -6.95
CA SER A 72 5.82 -8.69 -7.37
C SER A 72 6.96 -9.48 -6.73
N TYR A 73 6.79 -9.99 -5.50
CA TYR A 73 7.76 -10.92 -4.93
C TYR A 73 7.84 -12.26 -5.67
N VAL A 74 6.73 -12.77 -6.22
CA VAL A 74 6.77 -13.96 -7.09
C VAL A 74 7.52 -13.64 -8.39
N TYR A 75 7.26 -12.48 -8.98
CA TYR A 75 7.97 -12.02 -10.17
C TYR A 75 9.49 -11.93 -9.91
N GLY A 76 9.90 -11.26 -8.83
CA GLY A 76 11.31 -11.11 -8.46
C GLY A 76 12.02 -12.44 -8.15
N TYR A 77 11.28 -13.45 -7.68
CA TYR A 77 11.83 -14.80 -7.47
C TYR A 77 12.22 -15.46 -8.80
N TYR A 78 11.42 -15.29 -9.84
CA TYR A 78 11.66 -15.89 -11.17
C TYR A 78 12.52 -15.02 -12.09
N LEU A 79 12.79 -13.76 -11.73
CA LEU A 79 13.67 -12.89 -12.50
C LEU A 79 15.10 -13.48 -12.56
N PRO A 80 15.66 -13.74 -13.77
CA PRO A 80 16.96 -14.39 -13.92
C PRO A 80 18.12 -13.62 -13.28
N GLU A 81 19.09 -14.32 -12.70
CA GLU A 81 20.32 -13.70 -12.15
C GLU A 81 21.19 -13.01 -13.20
N SER A 82 21.05 -13.39 -14.48
CA SER A 82 21.72 -12.73 -15.59
C SER A 82 21.20 -11.32 -15.85
N GLU A 83 19.96 -11.01 -15.47
CA GLU A 83 19.31 -9.72 -15.70
C GLU A 83 19.55 -8.74 -14.53
N ARG A 84 20.81 -8.47 -14.22
CA ARG A 84 21.21 -7.66 -13.04
C ARG A 84 20.59 -6.26 -13.02
N VAL A 85 20.63 -5.56 -14.15
CA VAL A 85 20.10 -4.19 -14.26
C VAL A 85 18.59 -4.16 -14.01
N LYS A 86 17.84 -5.13 -14.56
CA LYS A 86 16.41 -5.30 -14.30
C LYS A 86 16.12 -5.59 -12.83
N LYS A 87 16.94 -6.42 -12.18
CA LYS A 87 16.82 -6.69 -10.74
C LYS A 87 17.03 -5.46 -9.87
N GLU A 88 18.05 -4.66 -10.18
CA GLU A 88 18.35 -3.42 -9.46
C GLU A 88 17.22 -2.41 -9.63
N LEU A 89 16.74 -2.19 -10.86
CA LEU A 89 15.58 -1.33 -11.13
C LEU A 89 14.32 -1.84 -10.41
N PHE A 90 14.03 -3.13 -10.51
CA PHE A 90 12.88 -3.74 -9.85
C PHE A 90 12.93 -3.57 -8.33
N GLY A 91 14.10 -3.83 -7.71
CA GLY A 91 14.28 -3.66 -6.27
C GLY A 91 14.11 -2.21 -5.82
N TYR A 92 14.60 -1.25 -6.63
CA TYR A 92 14.40 0.18 -6.37
C TYR A 92 12.92 0.57 -6.43
N LEU A 93 12.21 0.21 -7.51
CA LEU A 93 10.79 0.50 -7.66
C LEU A 93 9.95 -0.14 -6.54
N GLN A 94 10.22 -1.41 -6.21
CA GLN A 94 9.54 -2.10 -5.13
C GLN A 94 9.76 -1.43 -3.77
N GLY A 95 10.98 -0.95 -3.49
CA GLY A 95 11.30 -0.26 -2.24
C GLY A 95 10.57 1.08 -2.09
N GLU A 96 10.48 1.87 -3.17
CA GLU A 96 9.73 3.14 -3.17
C GLU A 96 8.23 2.89 -2.97
N ASP A 97 7.68 1.88 -3.64
CA ASP A 97 6.28 1.46 -3.52
C ASP A 97 5.94 1.02 -2.09
N GLU A 98 6.80 0.20 -1.47
CA GLU A 98 6.62 -0.25 -0.08
C GLU A 98 6.64 0.93 0.90
N SER A 99 7.59 1.85 0.75
CA SER A 99 7.68 3.06 1.57
C SER A 99 6.43 3.94 1.44
N GLY A 100 5.96 4.16 0.20
CA GLY A 100 4.72 4.90 -0.07
C GLY A 100 3.48 4.22 0.53
N LEU A 101 3.39 2.90 0.43
CA LEU A 101 2.30 2.11 1.01
C LEU A 101 2.27 2.20 2.53
N GLU A 102 3.41 2.06 3.21
CA GLU A 102 3.44 2.14 4.69
C GLU A 102 3.03 3.53 5.20
N ARG A 103 3.40 4.60 4.48
CA ARG A 103 2.96 5.97 4.81
C ARG A 103 1.45 6.13 4.68
N LEU A 104 0.86 5.62 3.59
CA LEU A 104 -0.59 5.62 3.39
C LEU A 104 -1.29 4.80 4.48
N HIS A 105 -0.81 3.59 4.75
CA HIS A 105 -1.40 2.69 5.73
C HIS A 105 -1.35 3.28 7.15
N LYS A 106 -0.21 3.86 7.55
CA LYS A 106 -0.09 4.57 8.82
C LYS A 106 -1.10 5.72 8.95
N CYS A 107 -1.30 6.50 7.89
CA CYS A 107 -2.26 7.60 7.90
C CYS A 107 -3.71 7.07 8.04
N ALA A 108 -4.07 6.06 7.25
CA ALA A 108 -5.42 5.47 7.28
C ALA A 108 -5.74 4.75 8.60
N GLU A 109 -4.76 4.11 9.23
CA GLU A 109 -4.98 3.30 10.43
C GLU A 109 -4.69 4.06 11.74
N GLN A 110 -3.55 4.73 11.83
CA GLN A 110 -3.06 5.30 13.09
C GLN A 110 -3.50 6.75 13.26
N GLU A 111 -3.31 7.59 12.24
CA GLU A 111 -3.68 9.01 12.34
C GLU A 111 -5.21 9.19 12.41
N LEU A 112 -5.97 8.34 11.70
CA LEU A 112 -7.43 8.33 11.78
C LEU A 112 -7.94 8.13 13.23
N LYS A 113 -7.24 7.33 14.05
CA LYS A 113 -7.65 7.05 15.44
C LYS A 113 -7.76 8.31 16.28
N SER A 114 -6.90 9.31 16.07
CA SER A 114 -6.96 10.58 16.81
C SER A 114 -8.27 11.33 16.55
N TYR A 115 -8.80 11.27 15.32
CA TYR A 115 -10.07 11.90 14.96
C TYR A 115 -11.32 11.10 15.39
N LEU A 116 -11.12 9.86 15.86
CA LEU A 116 -12.18 9.02 16.41
C LEU A 116 -12.29 9.12 17.94
N GLN A 117 -11.30 9.69 18.62
CA GLN A 117 -11.30 9.85 20.08
C GLN A 117 -12.04 11.13 20.50
N GLU A 118 -12.73 11.07 21.64
CA GLU A 118 -13.61 12.15 22.08
C GLU A 118 -12.87 13.43 22.51
N ASN A 119 -11.63 13.29 22.97
CA ASN A 119 -10.88 14.34 23.67
C ASN A 119 -10.01 15.27 22.78
N ASP A 120 -9.88 14.99 21.49
CA ASP A 120 -9.04 15.81 20.60
C ASP A 120 -9.84 16.89 19.85
N ALA A 121 -9.19 18.05 19.65
CA ALA A 121 -9.74 19.19 18.94
C ALA A 121 -10.29 18.76 17.57
N THR A 122 -11.46 19.28 17.22
CA THR A 122 -12.09 19.06 15.91
C THR A 122 -11.32 19.70 14.76
N GLU A 123 -10.31 20.52 15.07
CA GLU A 123 -9.46 21.20 14.11
C GLU A 123 -8.56 20.20 13.35
N GLY A 124 -8.35 20.46 12.06
CA GLY A 124 -7.40 19.71 11.24
C GLY A 124 -7.92 18.41 10.63
N PHE A 125 -9.20 18.03 10.83
CA PHE A 125 -9.78 16.88 10.13
C PHE A 125 -9.73 17.06 8.60
N ASP A 126 -9.99 18.26 8.10
CA ASP A 126 -9.89 18.57 6.67
C ASP A 126 -8.47 18.43 6.14
N ASN A 127 -7.48 18.88 6.94
CA ASN A 127 -6.06 18.70 6.60
C ASN A 127 -5.68 17.23 6.56
N PHE A 128 -6.19 16.42 7.51
CA PHE A 128 -6.03 14.98 7.49
C PHE A 128 -6.64 14.37 6.22
N ARG A 129 -7.87 14.73 5.85
CA ARG A 129 -8.53 14.23 4.63
C ARG A 129 -7.74 14.58 3.37
N LEU A 130 -7.25 15.82 3.26
CA LEU A 130 -6.42 16.26 2.13
C LEU A 130 -5.09 15.50 2.07
N LYS A 131 -4.44 15.28 3.21
CA LYS A 131 -3.23 14.47 3.31
C LYS A 131 -3.49 13.03 2.88
N LEU A 132 -4.57 12.42 3.37
CA LEU A 132 -4.95 11.04 3.04
C LEU A 132 -5.25 10.90 1.54
N LEU A 133 -5.97 11.86 0.95
CA LEU A 133 -6.21 11.92 -0.49
C LEU A 133 -4.89 11.99 -1.28
N GLY A 134 -3.98 12.87 -0.87
CA GLY A 134 -2.68 13.03 -1.50
C GLY A 134 -1.85 11.74 -1.47
N LEU A 135 -1.75 11.11 -0.29
CA LEU A 135 -1.06 9.84 -0.12
C LEU A 135 -1.70 8.72 -0.97
N THR A 136 -3.03 8.65 -1.01
CA THR A 136 -3.76 7.65 -1.80
C THR A 136 -3.40 7.78 -3.29
N LYS A 137 -3.45 9.00 -3.84
CA LYS A 137 -3.11 9.26 -5.24
C LYS A 137 -1.64 9.02 -5.57
N SER A 138 -0.72 9.41 -4.68
CA SER A 138 0.72 9.16 -4.91
C SER A 138 1.02 7.67 -4.91
N THR A 139 0.48 6.93 -3.94
CA THR A 139 0.68 5.48 -3.84
C THR A 139 0.05 4.75 -5.02
N GLN A 140 -1.13 5.17 -5.47
CA GLN A 140 -1.74 4.65 -6.69
C GLN A 140 -0.80 4.81 -7.90
N THR A 141 -0.29 6.03 -8.12
CA THR A 141 0.63 6.34 -9.24
C THR A 141 1.88 5.46 -9.20
N TYR A 142 2.48 5.27 -8.03
CA TYR A 142 3.68 4.44 -7.86
C TYR A 142 3.42 2.98 -8.27
N PHE A 143 2.33 2.41 -7.75
CA PHE A 143 1.96 1.03 -8.06
C PHE A 143 1.52 0.81 -9.51
N GLU A 144 0.85 1.80 -10.13
CA GLU A 144 0.54 1.75 -11.57
C GLU A 144 1.81 1.73 -12.42
N ASN A 145 2.83 2.50 -12.03
CA ASN A 145 4.13 2.50 -12.71
C ASN A 145 4.85 1.17 -12.51
N LEU A 146 4.84 0.59 -11.31
CA LEU A 146 5.41 -0.73 -11.06
C LEU A 146 4.71 -1.80 -11.92
N VAL A 147 3.38 -1.84 -11.94
CA VAL A 147 2.63 -2.82 -12.74
C VAL A 147 2.98 -2.67 -14.22
N ARG A 148 3.01 -1.45 -14.75
CA ARG A 148 3.39 -1.18 -16.15
C ARG A 148 4.81 -1.66 -16.47
N ALA A 149 5.76 -1.41 -15.57
CA ALA A 149 7.14 -1.88 -15.73
C ALA A 149 7.25 -3.41 -15.67
N LEU A 150 6.43 -4.08 -14.85
CA LEU A 150 6.38 -5.55 -14.80
C LEU A 150 5.75 -6.14 -16.07
N GLU A 151 4.67 -5.54 -16.57
CA GLU A 151 3.99 -5.95 -17.80
C GLU A 151 4.86 -5.79 -19.05
N ASN A 152 5.73 -4.78 -19.10
CA ASN A 152 6.67 -4.59 -20.20
C ASN A 152 7.94 -5.48 -20.10
N GLY A 153 8.06 -6.29 -19.04
CA GLY A 153 9.24 -7.13 -18.83
C GLY A 153 10.50 -6.35 -18.41
N LEU A 154 10.30 -5.19 -17.78
CA LEU A 154 11.33 -4.23 -17.40
C LEU A 154 12.18 -3.80 -18.60
N SER A 155 11.57 -3.56 -19.76
CA SER A 155 12.27 -3.20 -21.01
C SER A 155 12.86 -1.78 -20.99
N ASP A 156 12.46 -0.95 -20.04
CA ASP A 156 12.91 0.45 -19.94
C ASP A 156 14.42 0.57 -19.64
N VAL A 157 15.07 -0.50 -19.17
CA VAL A 157 16.53 -0.57 -19.00
C VAL A 157 17.28 -1.01 -20.25
N ASP A 158 16.61 -1.55 -21.27
CA ASP A 158 17.25 -1.92 -22.55
C ASP A 158 17.40 -0.71 -23.49
N SER A 159 16.85 0.46 -23.10
CA SER A 159 16.84 1.69 -23.90
C SER A 159 18.01 2.65 -23.60
N GLN A 160 19.06 2.18 -22.92
CA GLN A 160 20.28 2.96 -22.60
C GLN A 160 21.52 2.42 -23.32
#